data_AF-A0A9E1IJ70-F1
#
_entry.id   AF-A0A9E1IJ70-F1
#
_cell.length_a   1.000
_cell.length_b   1.000
_cell.length_c   1.000
_cell.angle_alpha   90.00
_cell.angle_beta   90.00
_cell.angle_gamma   90.00
#
_symmetry.space_group_name_H-M   'P 1'
#
loop_
_entity.id
_entity.type
_entity.pdbx_description
1 polymer ?
#
loop_
_entity_poly.entity_id
_entity_poly.type
_entity_poly.pdbx_seq_one_letter_code
_entity_poly.pdbx_strand_id
1 'polypeptide(L)'
;MAMVLEEVLRPDVEPDLFVIDRFNALSEAEKIRIMRENTTERLEAQLVEGRAVWRAVEPFVLREVEEGRDVVVEGVAILPELVHQLQNVEYKALFLGNQSRNHHWNIKQGAIENERDWMGKASDEFIAAFATFVVQMSAFIEKEAHKYGFRYFELDGAPFDEAMGLVAQALMADSVHKSDHPVRQ
;
A
#
# COMPACT_ATOMS: atom_id res chain seq x y z
N MET A 1 22.49 -27.91 -6.51
CA MET A 1 21.23 -27.52 -7.18
C MET A 1 20.96 -26.05 -6.88
N ALA A 2 21.48 -25.15 -7.71
CA ALA A 2 21.31 -23.70 -7.58
C ALA A 2 20.88 -23.14 -8.93
N MET A 3 19.69 -23.56 -9.38
CA MET A 3 19.20 -23.29 -10.74
C MET A 3 17.67 -23.29 -10.70
N VAL A 4 17.06 -22.35 -9.97
CA VAL A 4 15.59 -22.12 -9.98
C VAL A 4 15.21 -20.64 -9.81
N LEU A 5 16.07 -19.73 -9.35
CA LEU A 5 15.64 -18.36 -9.00
C LEU A 5 15.87 -17.27 -10.06
N GLU A 6 16.72 -17.49 -11.07
CA GLU A 6 16.98 -16.45 -12.09
C GLU A 6 15.88 -16.31 -13.15
N GLU A 7 14.94 -17.27 -13.26
CA GLU A 7 13.88 -17.22 -14.28
C GLU A 7 12.54 -16.65 -13.81
N VAL A 8 12.36 -16.37 -12.52
CA VAL A 8 11.01 -16.36 -11.92
C VAL A 8 10.27 -15.02 -12.03
N LEU A 9 10.94 -13.89 -12.26
CA LEU A 9 10.28 -12.57 -12.29
C LEU A 9 10.85 -11.70 -13.42
N ARG A 10 10.29 -11.81 -14.62
CA ARG A 10 10.61 -10.93 -15.74
C ARG A 10 9.35 -10.23 -16.27
N PRO A 11 9.42 -8.99 -16.77
CA PRO A 11 8.26 -8.28 -17.31
C PRO A 11 7.54 -8.98 -18.46
N ASP A 12 8.23 -9.84 -19.22
CA ASP A 12 7.63 -10.65 -20.29
C ASP A 12 6.89 -11.89 -19.79
N VAL A 13 7.17 -12.35 -18.56
CA VAL A 13 6.55 -13.52 -17.94
C VAL A 13 5.44 -13.12 -16.97
N GLU A 14 5.69 -12.11 -16.13
CA GLU A 14 4.76 -11.57 -15.14
C GLU A 14 4.56 -10.06 -15.35
N PRO A 15 3.94 -9.63 -16.47
CA PRO A 15 3.82 -8.21 -16.80
C PRO A 15 3.07 -7.39 -15.75
N ASP A 16 2.12 -8.02 -15.05
CA ASP A 16 1.32 -7.37 -14.02
C ASP A 16 2.16 -6.94 -12.80
N LEU A 17 3.33 -7.56 -12.56
CA LEU A 17 4.24 -7.18 -11.46
C LEU A 17 5.08 -5.93 -11.75
N PHE A 18 5.12 -5.49 -13.02
CA PHE A 18 5.98 -4.39 -13.47
C PHE A 18 5.16 -3.29 -14.17
N VAL A 19 3.87 -3.19 -13.88
CA VAL A 19 2.99 -2.20 -14.52
C VAL A 19 3.42 -0.79 -14.14
N ILE A 20 3.95 -0.58 -12.93
CA ILE A 20 4.42 0.73 -12.48
C ILE A 20 5.72 1.14 -13.20
N ASP A 21 6.54 0.18 -13.65
CA ASP A 21 7.82 0.48 -14.30
C ASP A 21 7.66 1.28 -15.59
N ARG A 22 6.54 1.09 -16.29
CA ARG A 22 6.23 1.90 -17.48
C ARG A 22 6.14 3.39 -17.14
N PHE A 23 5.68 3.74 -15.93
CA PHE A 23 5.64 5.12 -15.45
C PHE A 23 7.01 5.59 -14.97
N ASN A 24 7.81 4.70 -14.37
CA ASN A 24 9.18 5.00 -13.93
C ASN A 24 10.08 5.38 -15.12
N ALA A 25 9.84 4.81 -16.30
CA ALA A 25 10.55 5.10 -17.53
C ALA A 25 10.18 6.45 -18.19
N LEU A 26 9.08 7.10 -17.77
CA LEU A 26 8.64 8.38 -18.34
C LEU A 26 9.52 9.54 -17.90
N SER A 27 9.50 10.62 -18.70
CA SER A 27 10.08 11.89 -18.27
C SER A 27 9.35 12.46 -17.06
N GLU A 28 10.01 13.32 -16.28
CA GLU A 28 9.39 13.94 -15.10
C GLU A 28 8.11 14.72 -15.47
N ALA A 29 8.13 15.47 -16.58
CA ALA A 29 6.97 16.22 -17.06
C ALA A 29 5.77 15.29 -17.35
N GLU A 30 6.00 14.12 -17.94
CA GLU A 30 4.96 13.13 -18.19
C GLU A 30 4.46 12.47 -16.90
N LYS A 31 5.35 12.16 -15.95
CA LYS A 31 4.98 11.66 -14.62
C LYS A 31 4.07 12.64 -13.90
N ILE A 32 4.45 13.93 -13.87
CA ILE A 32 3.65 15.02 -13.29
C ILE A 32 2.28 15.09 -13.95
N ARG A 33 2.24 15.07 -15.29
CA ARG A 33 0.99 15.11 -16.05
C ARG A 33 0.07 13.96 -15.67
N ILE A 34 0.56 12.73 -15.67
CA ILE A 34 -0.25 11.55 -15.32
C ILE A 34 -0.76 11.65 -13.89
N MET A 35 0.09 12.02 -12.92
CA MET A 35 -0.34 12.09 -11.51
C MET A 35 -1.37 13.20 -11.24
N ARG A 36 -1.36 14.29 -12.02
CA ARG A 36 -2.32 15.40 -11.88
C ARG A 36 -3.58 15.24 -12.71
N GLU A 37 -3.44 14.80 -13.95
CA GLU A 37 -4.50 14.88 -14.97
C GLU A 37 -5.09 13.50 -15.32
N ASN A 38 -4.32 12.43 -15.17
CA ASN A 38 -4.77 11.06 -15.44
C ASN A 38 -4.51 10.14 -14.24
N THR A 39 -4.86 10.62 -13.06
CA THR A 39 -4.58 9.93 -11.80
C THR A 39 -5.28 8.56 -11.73
N THR A 40 -6.42 8.41 -12.41
CA THR A 40 -7.14 7.13 -12.54
C THR A 40 -6.29 6.06 -13.21
N GLU A 41 -5.60 6.37 -14.31
CA GLU A 41 -4.72 5.40 -14.99
C GLU A 41 -3.58 4.95 -14.07
N ARG A 42 -2.99 5.89 -13.31
CA ARG A 42 -1.92 5.57 -12.36
C ARG A 42 -2.42 4.75 -11.16
N LEU A 43 -3.64 5.03 -10.70
CA LEU A 43 -4.31 4.28 -9.65
C LEU A 43 -4.60 2.85 -10.11
N GLU A 44 -5.21 2.66 -11.28
CA GLU A 44 -5.50 1.35 -11.84
C GLU A 44 -4.24 0.50 -11.99
N ALA A 45 -3.14 1.10 -12.45
CA ALA A 45 -1.85 0.44 -12.50
C ALA A 45 -1.36 -0.03 -11.12
N GLN A 46 -1.54 0.78 -10.07
CA GLN A 46 -1.21 0.41 -8.70
C GLN A 46 -2.04 -0.79 -8.23
N LEU A 47 -3.31 -0.83 -8.59
CA LEU A 47 -4.21 -1.92 -8.20
C LEU A 47 -3.86 -3.23 -8.93
N VAL A 48 -3.53 -3.15 -10.22
CA VAL A 48 -3.08 -4.34 -10.99
C VAL A 48 -1.81 -4.91 -10.37
N GLU A 49 -0.81 -4.07 -10.13
CA GLU A 49 0.44 -4.52 -9.54
C GLU A 49 0.25 -5.05 -8.12
N GLY A 50 -0.59 -4.40 -7.30
CA GLY A 50 -0.93 -4.88 -5.96
C GLY A 50 -1.55 -6.29 -5.96
N ARG A 51 -2.47 -6.57 -6.89
CA ARG A 51 -3.06 -7.91 -7.07
C ARG A 51 -2.03 -8.94 -7.55
N ALA A 52 -1.07 -8.53 -8.37
CA ALA A 52 -0.01 -9.41 -8.82
C ALA A 52 0.94 -9.77 -7.66
N VAL A 53 1.36 -8.76 -6.87
CA VAL A 53 2.19 -8.95 -5.67
C VAL A 53 1.50 -9.86 -4.65
N TRP A 54 0.19 -9.74 -4.50
CA TRP A 54 -0.58 -10.56 -3.56
C TRP A 54 -0.44 -12.07 -3.76
N ARG A 55 -0.24 -12.50 -5.01
CA ARG A 55 -0.03 -13.92 -5.35
C ARG A 55 1.18 -14.52 -4.65
N ALA A 56 2.15 -13.69 -4.24
CA ALA A 56 3.30 -14.11 -3.44
C ALA A 56 3.08 -13.86 -1.94
N VAL A 57 2.39 -12.77 -1.57
CA VAL A 57 2.14 -12.39 -0.17
C VAL A 57 1.24 -13.40 0.54
N GLU A 58 0.14 -13.82 -0.09
CA GLU A 58 -0.81 -14.75 0.55
C GLU A 58 -0.14 -16.09 0.91
N PRO A 59 0.54 -16.80 -0.02
CA PRO A 59 1.24 -18.04 0.33
C PRO A 59 2.31 -17.85 1.41
N PHE A 60 3.00 -16.71 1.41
CA PHE A 60 3.97 -16.38 2.45
C PHE A 60 3.29 -16.27 3.82
N VAL A 61 2.20 -15.49 3.94
CA VAL A 61 1.45 -15.35 5.21
C VAL A 61 0.92 -16.70 5.68
N LEU A 62 0.28 -17.47 4.79
CA LEU A 62 -0.26 -18.77 5.14
C LEU A 62 0.83 -19.72 5.65
N ARG A 63 2.03 -19.68 5.04
CA ARG A 63 3.17 -20.50 5.45
C ARG A 63 3.72 -20.10 6.81
N GLU A 64 3.89 -18.81 7.06
CA GLU A 64 4.37 -18.30 8.35
C GLU A 64 3.43 -18.71 9.50
N VAL A 65 2.11 -18.58 9.27
CA VAL A 65 1.09 -19.01 10.24
C VAL A 65 1.07 -20.52 10.44
N GLU A 66 1.19 -21.32 9.37
CA GLU A 66 1.29 -22.79 9.45
C GLU A 66 2.50 -23.23 10.30
N GLU A 67 3.62 -22.50 10.19
CA GLU A 67 4.82 -22.75 11.00
C GLU A 67 4.75 -22.13 12.41
N GLY A 68 3.60 -21.56 12.79
CA GLY A 68 3.35 -21.02 14.12
C GLY A 68 4.07 -19.70 14.41
N ARG A 69 4.36 -18.90 13.37
CA ARG A 69 4.99 -17.58 13.50
C ARG A 69 4.00 -16.45 13.30
N ASP A 70 4.19 -15.39 14.08
CA ASP A 70 3.55 -14.10 13.84
C ASP A 70 4.31 -13.35 12.74
N VAL A 71 3.56 -12.72 11.84
CA VAL A 71 4.11 -11.95 10.73
C VAL A 71 3.41 -10.60 10.60
N VAL A 72 4.20 -9.56 10.36
CA VAL A 72 3.70 -8.23 9.99
C VAL A 72 3.96 -8.05 8.50
N VAL A 73 2.90 -7.75 7.76
CA VAL A 73 2.98 -7.42 6.33
C VAL A 73 2.60 -5.96 6.16
N GLU A 74 3.50 -5.19 5.56
CA GLU A 74 3.32 -3.77 5.26
C GLU A 74 3.63 -3.52 3.79
N GLY A 75 2.85 -2.64 3.15
CA GLY A 75 3.16 -2.14 1.83
C GLY A 75 1.98 -1.50 1.13
N VAL A 76 2.28 -0.65 0.16
CA VAL A 76 1.27 0.03 -0.68
C VAL A 76 0.51 -0.92 -1.61
N ALA A 77 1.01 -2.14 -1.79
CA ALA A 77 0.41 -3.22 -2.57
C ALA A 77 -0.63 -4.04 -1.79
N ILE A 78 -0.75 -3.84 -0.47
CA ILE A 78 -1.71 -4.56 0.37
C ILE A 78 -3.06 -3.86 0.27
N LEU A 79 -3.99 -4.44 -0.47
CA LEU A 79 -5.32 -3.85 -0.71
C LEU A 79 -6.39 -4.44 0.22
N PRO A 80 -7.38 -3.65 0.67
CA PRO A 80 -8.47 -4.15 1.52
C PRO A 80 -9.19 -5.36 0.96
N GLU A 81 -9.47 -5.38 -0.35
CA GLU A 81 -10.15 -6.52 -0.99
C GLU A 81 -9.37 -7.82 -0.91
N LEU A 82 -8.03 -7.74 -0.90
CA LEU A 82 -7.15 -8.89 -0.86
C LEU A 82 -7.02 -9.44 0.55
N VAL A 83 -6.86 -8.55 1.53
CA VAL A 83 -6.85 -8.93 2.96
C VAL A 83 -8.16 -9.58 3.36
N HIS A 84 -9.31 -9.07 2.87
CA HIS A 84 -10.61 -9.68 3.13
C HIS A 84 -10.75 -11.12 2.59
N GLN A 85 -9.99 -11.48 1.56
CA GLN A 85 -9.99 -12.83 0.98
C GLN A 85 -9.16 -13.82 1.78
N LEU A 86 -8.30 -13.37 2.73
CA LEU A 86 -7.57 -14.29 3.59
C LEU A 86 -8.53 -15.12 4.43
N GLN A 87 -8.45 -16.43 4.27
CA GLN A 87 -9.23 -17.41 5.00
C GLN A 87 -8.29 -18.27 5.86
N ASN A 88 -8.85 -18.86 6.93
CA ASN A 88 -8.15 -19.82 7.79
C ASN A 88 -6.91 -19.29 8.51
N VAL A 89 -6.79 -17.96 8.64
CA VAL A 89 -5.76 -17.29 9.45
C VAL A 89 -6.42 -16.21 10.30
N GLU A 90 -6.00 -16.12 11.55
CA GLU A 90 -6.35 -14.98 12.39
C GLU A 90 -5.45 -13.81 12.02
N TYR A 91 -6.04 -12.64 11.79
CA TYR A 91 -5.27 -11.44 11.47
C TYR A 91 -5.92 -10.19 12.04
N LYS A 92 -5.08 -9.17 12.26
CA LYS A 92 -5.50 -7.80 12.50
C LYS A 92 -5.02 -6.95 11.33
N ALA A 93 -5.93 -6.16 10.77
CA ALA A 93 -5.62 -5.29 9.64
C ALA A 93 -6.24 -3.92 9.85
N LEU A 94 -5.49 -2.90 9.45
CA LEU A 94 -5.93 -1.53 9.34
C LEU A 94 -5.26 -0.91 8.10
N PHE A 95 -5.82 0.19 7.64
CA PHE A 95 -5.32 0.92 6.49
C PHE A 95 -5.03 2.36 6.88
N LEU A 96 -4.00 2.93 6.27
CA LEU A 96 -3.52 4.28 6.54
C LEU A 96 -3.55 5.08 5.25
N GLY A 97 -3.80 6.38 5.36
CA GLY A 97 -3.67 7.29 4.23
C GLY A 97 -3.54 8.74 4.66
N ASN A 98 -3.31 9.61 3.69
CA ASN A 98 -3.27 11.04 3.91
C ASN A 98 -4.07 11.76 2.82
N GLN A 99 -5.20 12.34 3.20
CA GLN A 99 -6.09 13.10 2.32
C GLN A 99 -5.95 14.62 2.51
N SER A 100 -4.95 15.06 3.28
CA SER A 100 -4.69 16.47 3.55
C SER A 100 -4.40 17.26 2.29
N ARG A 101 -4.99 18.46 2.18
CA ARG A 101 -4.59 19.44 1.16
C ARG A 101 -3.14 19.90 1.33
N ASN A 102 -2.59 19.76 2.53
CA ASN A 102 -1.22 20.11 2.87
C ASN A 102 -0.26 18.90 2.76
N HIS A 103 -0.71 17.76 2.26
CA HIS A 103 0.11 16.55 2.21
C HIS A 103 1.45 16.76 1.48
N HIS A 104 1.46 17.56 0.41
CA HIS A 104 2.67 17.93 -0.31
C HIS A 104 3.73 18.62 0.58
N TRP A 105 3.31 19.44 1.54
CA TRP A 105 4.23 20.04 2.52
C TRP A 105 4.82 18.96 3.43
N ASN A 106 4.01 18.02 3.91
CA ASN A 106 4.48 16.93 4.77
C ASN A 106 5.50 16.05 4.04
N ILE A 107 5.23 15.67 2.78
CA ILE A 107 6.18 14.91 1.96
C ILE A 107 7.48 15.70 1.78
N LYS A 108 7.38 17.00 1.46
CA LYS A 108 8.55 17.85 1.25
C LYS A 108 9.39 18.00 2.52
N GLN A 109 8.76 18.28 3.66
CA GLN A 109 9.48 18.40 4.93
C GLN A 109 10.13 17.07 5.31
N GLY A 110 9.40 15.96 5.23
CA GLY A 110 9.97 14.63 5.50
C GLY A 110 11.17 14.31 4.61
N ALA A 111 11.10 14.66 3.32
CA ALA A 111 12.20 14.48 2.38
C ALA A 111 13.41 15.38 2.66
N ILE A 112 13.22 16.57 3.23
CA ILE A 112 14.30 17.48 3.64
C ILE A 112 14.95 16.99 4.94
N GLU A 113 14.16 16.53 5.89
CA GLU A 113 14.63 16.06 7.20
C GLU A 113 15.31 14.69 7.12
N ASN A 114 15.01 13.90 6.09
CA ASN A 114 15.59 12.58 5.87
C ASN A 114 16.51 12.58 4.63
N GLU A 115 17.81 12.70 4.85
CA GLU A 115 18.83 12.71 3.77
C GLU A 115 18.83 11.45 2.89
N ARG A 116 18.24 10.35 3.35
CA ARG A 116 18.14 9.08 2.60
C ARG A 116 16.84 8.95 1.82
N ASP A 117 15.93 9.90 1.94
CA ASP A 117 14.68 9.89 1.19
C ASP A 117 14.96 10.25 -0.28
N TRP A 118 14.52 9.37 -1.18
CA TRP A 118 14.66 9.56 -2.61
C TRP A 118 13.88 10.79 -3.11
N MET A 119 12.84 11.21 -2.39
CA MET A 119 12.07 12.42 -2.66
C MET A 119 12.87 13.70 -2.41
N GLY A 120 13.98 13.65 -1.66
CA GLY A 120 14.83 14.81 -1.40
C GLY A 120 15.48 15.39 -2.66
N LYS A 121 15.49 14.62 -3.76
CA LYS A 121 16.00 15.04 -5.09
C LYS A 121 14.90 15.38 -6.09
N ALA A 122 13.63 15.16 -5.74
CA ALA A 122 12.52 15.45 -6.63
C ALA A 122 12.24 16.96 -6.69
N SER A 123 11.69 17.41 -7.82
CA SER A 123 11.23 18.79 -7.94
C SER A 123 10.00 19.03 -7.07
N ASP A 124 9.80 20.28 -6.63
CA ASP A 124 8.60 20.69 -5.91
C ASP A 124 7.31 20.37 -6.69
N GLU A 125 7.38 20.49 -8.01
CA GLU A 125 6.25 20.19 -8.89
C GLU A 125 5.91 18.70 -8.90
N PHE A 126 6.95 17.85 -8.97
CA PHE A 126 6.79 16.40 -8.84
C PHE A 126 6.21 16.02 -7.47
N ILE A 127 6.73 16.59 -6.38
CA ILE A 127 6.23 16.32 -5.02
C ILE A 127 4.75 16.70 -4.91
N ALA A 128 4.35 17.85 -5.44
CA ALA A 128 2.95 18.28 -5.44
C ALA A 128 2.04 17.37 -6.28
N ALA A 129 2.52 16.92 -7.45
CA ALA A 129 1.80 15.97 -8.29
C ALA A 129 1.67 14.60 -7.62
N PHE A 130 2.74 14.10 -7.00
CA PHE A 130 2.74 12.85 -6.24
C PHE A 130 1.79 12.90 -5.05
N ALA A 131 1.79 13.99 -4.28
CA ALA A 131 0.83 14.20 -3.20
C ALA A 131 -0.63 14.17 -3.70
N THR A 132 -0.89 14.74 -4.87
CA THR A 132 -2.22 14.68 -5.51
C THR A 132 -2.65 13.23 -5.78
N PHE A 133 -1.73 12.42 -6.31
CA PHE A 133 -1.97 10.98 -6.50
C PHE A 133 -2.21 10.25 -5.18
N VAL A 134 -1.38 10.49 -4.16
CA VAL A 134 -1.51 9.85 -2.83
C VAL A 134 -2.85 10.18 -2.17
N VAL A 135 -3.33 11.42 -2.27
CA VAL A 135 -4.66 11.80 -1.74
C VAL A 135 -5.77 10.98 -2.40
N GLN A 136 -5.71 10.79 -3.72
CA GLN A 136 -6.71 9.98 -4.43
C GLN A 136 -6.61 8.48 -4.09
N MET A 137 -5.39 7.94 -3.97
CA MET A 137 -5.16 6.57 -3.53
C MET A 137 -5.69 6.37 -2.10
N SER A 138 -5.44 7.33 -1.21
CA SER A 138 -5.91 7.30 0.18
C SER A 138 -7.44 7.29 0.26
N ALA A 139 -8.11 8.12 -0.54
CA ALA A 139 -9.58 8.13 -0.64
C ALA A 139 -10.13 6.80 -1.19
N PHE A 140 -9.45 6.19 -2.16
CA PHE A 140 -9.82 4.87 -2.66
C PHE A 140 -9.66 3.79 -1.57
N ILE A 141 -8.54 3.79 -0.86
CA ILE A 141 -8.24 2.83 0.21
C ILE A 141 -9.22 2.98 1.37
N GLU A 142 -9.56 4.20 1.80
CA GLU A 142 -10.58 4.44 2.82
C GLU A 142 -11.92 3.82 2.43
N LYS A 143 -12.36 4.09 1.19
CA LYS A 143 -13.63 3.55 0.66
C LYS A 143 -13.65 2.02 0.66
N GLU A 144 -12.59 1.38 0.17
CA GLU A 144 -12.51 -0.10 0.13
C GLU A 144 -12.34 -0.69 1.55
N ALA A 145 -11.57 -0.05 2.44
CA ALA A 145 -11.44 -0.47 3.82
C ALA A 145 -12.80 -0.51 4.52
N HIS A 146 -13.59 0.57 4.40
CA HIS A 146 -14.94 0.63 4.96
C HIS A 146 -15.87 -0.43 4.37
N LYS A 147 -15.80 -0.69 3.05
CA LYS A 147 -16.60 -1.73 2.38
C LYS A 147 -16.40 -3.12 2.98
N TYR A 148 -15.20 -3.46 3.41
CA TYR A 148 -14.90 -4.77 4.06
C TYR A 148 -14.90 -4.70 5.59
N GLY A 149 -15.20 -3.53 6.17
CA GLY A 149 -15.27 -3.31 7.61
C GLY A 149 -13.91 -3.24 8.30
N PHE A 150 -12.86 -2.85 7.58
CA PHE A 150 -11.56 -2.51 8.15
C PHE A 150 -11.53 -1.08 8.67
N ARG A 151 -10.66 -0.82 9.64
CA ARG A 151 -10.39 0.55 10.12
C ARG A 151 -9.48 1.27 9.13
N TYR A 152 -9.78 2.53 8.85
CA TYR A 152 -8.91 3.46 8.15
C TYR A 152 -8.48 4.57 9.12
N PHE A 153 -7.19 4.90 9.12
CA PHE A 153 -6.65 6.03 9.87
C PHE A 153 -6.17 7.11 8.90
N GLU A 154 -6.78 8.28 9.03
CA GLU A 154 -6.32 9.49 8.37
C GLU A 154 -5.14 10.07 9.15
N LEU A 155 -3.99 10.22 8.48
CA LEU A 155 -2.76 10.71 9.10
C LEU A 155 -2.67 12.24 9.11
N ASP A 156 -3.65 12.96 8.56
CA ASP A 156 -3.68 14.42 8.64
C ASP A 156 -3.84 14.90 10.10
N GLY A 157 -3.02 15.87 10.49
CA GLY A 157 -3.16 16.59 11.75
C GLY A 157 -2.34 16.08 12.96
N ALA A 158 -1.63 14.95 12.85
CA ALA A 158 -0.74 14.45 13.90
C ALA A 158 0.72 14.33 13.40
N PRO A 159 1.73 14.61 14.25
CA PRO A 159 3.11 14.21 13.98
C PRO A 159 3.20 12.69 13.70
N PHE A 160 4.11 12.30 12.80
CA PHE A 160 4.23 10.91 12.36
C PHE A 160 4.33 9.91 13.52
N ASP A 161 5.20 10.18 14.51
CA ASP A 161 5.39 9.30 15.66
C ASP A 161 4.12 9.13 16.51
N GLU A 162 3.31 10.18 16.64
CA GLU A 162 2.03 10.11 17.35
C GLU A 162 1.03 9.26 16.58
N ALA A 163 0.93 9.48 15.26
CA ALA A 163 0.06 8.70 14.39
C ALA A 163 0.46 7.20 14.41
N MET A 164 1.76 6.89 14.37
CA MET A 164 2.26 5.51 14.47
C MET A 164 2.03 4.89 15.85
N GLY A 165 2.14 5.68 16.92
CA GLY A 165 1.75 5.25 18.26
C GLY A 165 0.27 4.83 18.34
N LEU A 166 -0.63 5.61 17.74
CA LEU A 166 -2.06 5.30 17.69
C LEU A 166 -2.34 4.04 16.87
N VAL A 167 -1.66 3.88 15.74
CA VAL A 167 -1.76 2.69 14.87
C VAL A 167 -1.29 1.43 15.59
N ALA A 168 -0.13 1.49 16.25
CA ALA A 168 0.38 0.38 17.04
C ALA A 168 -0.58 0.03 18.18
N GLN A 169 -1.09 1.03 18.91
CA GLN A 169 -2.11 0.81 19.94
C GLN A 169 -3.37 0.16 19.38
N ALA A 170 -3.84 0.57 18.20
CA ALA A 170 -5.02 0.00 17.58
C ALA A 170 -4.84 -1.48 17.18
N LEU A 171 -3.64 -1.88 16.77
CA LEU A 171 -3.28 -3.28 16.49
C LEU A 171 -3.12 -4.10 17.78
N MET A 172 -2.57 -3.49 18.83
CA MET A 172 -2.34 -4.16 20.11
C MET A 172 -3.58 -4.21 21.00
N ALA A 173 -4.53 -3.30 20.80
CA ALA A 173 -5.80 -3.32 21.50
C ALA A 173 -6.58 -4.58 21.14
N ASP A 174 -7.04 -5.29 22.15
CA ASP A 174 -7.95 -6.41 21.97
C ASP A 174 -9.28 -5.86 21.44
N SER A 175 -9.63 -6.23 20.20
CA SER A 175 -11.00 -6.08 19.71
C SER A 175 -11.46 -7.35 18.99
N VAL A 176 -12.36 -8.06 19.69
CA VAL A 176 -13.40 -9.00 19.26
C VAL A 176 -13.19 -9.67 17.90
N HIS A 177 -12.88 -10.97 17.96
CA HIS A 177 -12.85 -11.89 16.82
C HIS A 177 -14.02 -11.65 15.86
N LYS A 178 -13.73 -11.42 14.57
CA LYS A 178 -14.61 -11.88 13.49
C LYS A 178 -14.30 -13.35 13.21
N SER A 179 -14.66 -14.21 14.15
CA SER A 179 -15.01 -15.59 13.80
C SER A 179 -16.50 -15.54 13.44
N ASP A 180 -16.83 -15.37 12.16
CA ASP A 180 -18.12 -15.83 11.62
C ASP A 180 -18.14 -15.61 10.11
N HIS A 181 -17.57 -16.57 9.38
CA HIS A 181 -18.08 -16.92 8.06
C HIS A 181 -18.74 -18.29 8.16
N PRO A 182 -20.02 -18.42 7.78
CA PRO A 182 -20.73 -19.68 7.89
C PRO A 182 -20.07 -20.70 6.97
N VAL A 183 -19.76 -21.87 7.55
CA VAL A 183 -19.45 -23.09 6.81
C VAL A 183 -20.59 -23.31 5.83
N ARG A 184 -20.31 -23.16 4.53
CA ARG A 184 -21.24 -23.64 3.50
C ARG A 184 -21.31 -25.16 3.64
N GLN A 185 -22.46 -25.65 4.07
CA GLN A 185 -22.86 -27.05 3.95
C GLN A 185 -23.07 -27.41 2.48
#